data_AF-A0A7C5PCD8-F1
#
_entry.id   AF-A0A7C5PCD8-F1
#
_cell.length_a   1.000
_cell.length_b   1.000
_cell.length_c   1.000
_cell.angle_alpha   90.00
_cell.angle_beta   90.00
_cell.angle_gamma   90.00
#
_symmetry.space_group_name_H-M   'P 1'
#
loop_
_entity.id
_entity.type
_entity.pdbx_description
1 polymer ?
#
loop_
_entity_poly.entity_id
_entity_poly.type
_entity_poly.pdbx_seq_one_letter_code
_entity_poly.pdbx_strand_id
1 'polypeptide(L)'
;MPVAAGGNIRSIGDAKKIFDSGADKIVLNTPIFKMPELVKELVNLFGSQSVVGSIDYKKENDKTFVFTNKGGENTNLSVKEAVELAESLGVGEIYLNSIDKDGTGMGYDIETIKETKKYSKVPIIAAGGVGKFEHFLEGIEKTNADAFATANLFYFMADSLAKARKFLKERGVELAEWEYGFKTNKIGLFLTARVSSSRLPKKMLLEINGKPALWYLIQRMKNVQKANLKIVCTTTEKGDDEIEKIAKDNGFICFRGDVEDVLLRYLKAASFYGVEFFVNVDGDDLFCSTEYVDKIIESYQSSKADYIYVSGLPLGGSPIGVKVEALREVCNLKMEKDTQGWGKYFKESGLFNCLKLEAEENLRRENYRMTLDYEEDYEFFKRVILSLGLENLSLEKIIKFLDENPKIVEINQKVNEKYWERFNREHKKFKLKEG
;
A
#
# COMPACT_ATOMS: atom_id res chain seq x y z
N MET A 1 -13.59 -4.77 -11.14
CA MET A 1 -12.88 -5.60 -12.15
C MET A 1 -13.44 -7.00 -12.05
N PRO A 2 -13.76 -7.68 -13.17
CA PRO A 2 -14.34 -9.02 -13.13
C PRO A 2 -13.40 -10.05 -12.50
N VAL A 3 -13.95 -10.97 -11.72
CA VAL A 3 -13.24 -12.10 -11.11
C VAL A 3 -13.71 -13.40 -11.73
N ALA A 4 -12.78 -14.16 -12.32
CA ALA A 4 -13.04 -15.51 -12.81
C ALA A 4 -12.38 -16.53 -11.89
N ALA A 5 -13.12 -17.58 -11.50
CA ALA A 5 -12.62 -18.62 -10.61
C ALA A 5 -12.88 -20.02 -11.19
N GLY A 6 -11.93 -20.93 -11.03
CA GLY A 6 -12.02 -22.29 -11.58
C GLY A 6 -11.40 -23.34 -10.67
N GLY A 7 -11.63 -24.60 -11.04
CA GLY A 7 -11.12 -25.78 -10.32
C GLY A 7 -12.21 -26.55 -9.57
N ASN A 8 -12.28 -27.86 -9.80
CA ASN A 8 -13.20 -28.81 -9.14
C ASN A 8 -14.70 -28.50 -9.22
N ILE A 9 -15.17 -27.77 -10.25
CA ILE A 9 -16.59 -27.57 -10.49
C ILE A 9 -17.16 -28.84 -11.13
N ARG A 10 -17.94 -29.62 -10.37
CA ARG A 10 -18.51 -30.92 -10.81
C ARG A 10 -20.03 -30.98 -10.66
N SER A 11 -20.65 -29.89 -10.21
CA SER A 11 -22.08 -29.78 -10.02
C SER A 11 -22.52 -28.32 -10.09
N ILE A 12 -23.82 -28.08 -10.29
CA ILE A 12 -24.42 -26.74 -10.16
C ILE A 12 -24.15 -26.16 -8.77
N GLY A 13 -24.17 -26.99 -7.72
CA GLY A 13 -23.89 -26.57 -6.35
C GLY A 13 -22.48 -26.01 -6.16
N ASP A 14 -21.48 -26.57 -6.84
CA ASP A 14 -20.10 -26.07 -6.80
C ASP A 14 -19.99 -24.71 -7.49
N ALA A 15 -20.59 -24.57 -8.68
CA ALA A 15 -20.63 -23.30 -9.40
C ALA A 15 -21.33 -22.21 -8.58
N LYS A 16 -22.47 -22.53 -7.97
CA LYS A 16 -23.22 -21.59 -7.14
C LYS A 16 -22.39 -21.08 -5.96
N LYS A 17 -21.66 -21.96 -5.27
CA LYS A 17 -20.76 -21.53 -4.18
C LYS A 17 -19.71 -20.53 -4.65
N ILE A 18 -19.17 -20.71 -5.86
CA ILE A 18 -18.16 -19.81 -6.43
C ILE A 18 -18.77 -18.44 -6.75
N PHE A 19 -19.95 -18.41 -7.38
CA PHE A 19 -20.67 -17.15 -7.64
C PHE A 19 -21.09 -16.45 -6.35
N ASP A 20 -21.65 -17.18 -5.38
CA ASP A 20 -22.06 -16.63 -4.07
C ASP A 20 -20.85 -16.08 -3.28
N SER A 21 -19.63 -16.50 -3.61
CA SER A 21 -18.38 -15.99 -3.04
C SER A 21 -17.85 -14.71 -3.73
N GLY A 22 -18.57 -14.20 -4.74
CA GLY A 22 -18.25 -12.95 -5.43
C GLY A 22 -17.50 -13.09 -6.76
N ALA A 23 -17.41 -14.30 -7.32
CA ALA A 23 -16.91 -14.45 -8.69
C ALA A 23 -17.97 -13.98 -9.70
N ASP A 24 -17.53 -13.32 -10.78
CA ASP A 24 -18.38 -12.93 -11.91
C ASP A 24 -18.48 -14.06 -12.96
N LYS A 25 -17.46 -14.92 -13.03
CA LYS A 25 -17.35 -16.02 -13.99
C LYS A 25 -16.76 -17.28 -13.38
N ILE A 26 -17.13 -18.43 -13.94
CA ILE A 26 -16.50 -19.72 -13.67
C ILE A 26 -15.63 -20.19 -14.84
N VAL A 27 -14.51 -20.83 -14.53
CA VAL A 27 -13.61 -21.41 -15.54
C VAL A 27 -13.69 -22.94 -15.53
N LEU A 28 -14.05 -23.53 -16.67
CA LEU A 28 -14.27 -24.97 -16.83
C LEU A 28 -13.28 -25.54 -17.85
N ASN A 29 -12.58 -26.61 -17.48
CA ASN A 29 -11.73 -27.38 -18.41
C ASN A 29 -12.31 -28.79 -18.59
N THR A 30 -12.04 -29.70 -17.65
CA THR A 30 -12.45 -31.11 -17.75
C THR A 30 -13.97 -31.32 -17.93
N PRO A 31 -14.87 -30.53 -17.31
CA PRO A 31 -16.31 -30.65 -17.54
C PRO A 31 -16.74 -30.47 -19.00
N ILE A 32 -16.03 -29.66 -19.81
CA ILE A 32 -16.33 -29.48 -21.25
C ILE A 32 -16.31 -30.83 -21.97
N PHE A 33 -15.32 -31.65 -21.66
CA PHE A 33 -15.04 -32.89 -22.37
C PHE A 33 -15.71 -34.11 -21.74
N LYS A 34 -15.92 -34.11 -20.42
CA LYS A 34 -16.44 -35.27 -19.68
C LYS A 34 -17.86 -35.11 -19.15
N MET A 35 -18.37 -33.88 -19.07
CA MET A 35 -19.68 -33.57 -18.47
C MET A 35 -20.42 -32.48 -19.28
N PRO A 36 -20.59 -32.65 -20.61
CA PRO A 36 -21.14 -31.59 -21.47
C PRO A 36 -22.54 -31.12 -21.05
N GLU A 37 -23.38 -32.02 -20.55
CA GLU A 37 -24.72 -31.66 -20.07
C GLU A 37 -24.68 -30.74 -18.84
N LEU A 38 -23.73 -30.94 -17.92
CA LEU A 38 -23.52 -30.01 -16.81
C LEU A 38 -23.13 -28.61 -17.33
N VAL A 39 -22.27 -28.54 -18.36
CA VAL A 39 -21.87 -27.24 -18.92
C VAL A 39 -23.07 -26.51 -19.52
N LYS A 40 -23.93 -27.22 -20.28
CA LYS A 40 -25.17 -26.65 -20.81
C LYS A 40 -26.10 -26.15 -19.70
N GLU A 41 -26.26 -26.92 -18.63
CA GLU A 41 -27.06 -26.51 -17.47
C GLU A 41 -26.50 -25.23 -16.82
N LEU A 42 -25.18 -25.15 -16.63
CA LEU A 42 -24.52 -23.97 -16.08
C LEU A 42 -24.70 -22.75 -16.96
N VAL A 43 -24.55 -22.90 -18.29
CA VAL A 43 -24.78 -21.81 -19.25
C VAL A 43 -26.24 -21.37 -19.24
N ASN A 44 -27.19 -22.30 -19.22
CA ASN A 44 -28.63 -21.98 -19.17
C ASN A 44 -29.02 -21.25 -17.87
N LEU A 45 -28.37 -21.59 -16.75
CA LEU A 45 -28.70 -21.02 -15.45
C LEU A 45 -28.04 -19.66 -15.20
N PHE A 46 -26.76 -19.51 -15.57
CA PHE A 46 -25.95 -18.33 -15.24
C PHE A 46 -25.66 -17.42 -16.44
N GLY A 47 -25.96 -17.88 -17.67
CA GLY A 47 -25.68 -17.18 -18.92
C GLY A 47 -24.27 -17.43 -19.46
N SER A 48 -24.13 -17.39 -20.79
CA SER A 48 -22.86 -17.65 -21.49
C SER A 48 -21.71 -16.77 -21.01
N GLN A 49 -21.97 -15.48 -20.74
CA GLN A 49 -20.97 -14.50 -20.30
C GLN A 49 -20.29 -14.87 -18.96
N SER A 50 -20.92 -15.73 -18.17
CA SER A 50 -20.43 -16.17 -16.87
C SER A 50 -19.69 -17.51 -16.92
N VAL A 51 -19.56 -18.13 -18.10
CA VAL A 51 -18.88 -19.43 -18.28
C VAL A 51 -17.71 -19.28 -19.26
N VAL A 52 -16.50 -19.54 -18.74
CA VAL A 52 -15.24 -19.53 -19.50
C VAL A 52 -14.79 -20.96 -19.75
N GLY A 53 -14.50 -21.29 -21.02
CA GLY A 53 -13.97 -22.59 -21.38
C GLY A 53 -12.44 -22.57 -21.45
N SER A 54 -11.77 -23.29 -20.56
CA SER A 54 -10.32 -23.46 -20.56
C SER A 54 -9.92 -24.64 -21.45
N ILE A 55 -9.20 -24.33 -22.53
CA ILE A 55 -8.64 -25.29 -23.47
C ILE A 55 -7.12 -25.28 -23.31
N ASP A 56 -6.61 -26.30 -22.63
CA ASP A 56 -5.17 -26.53 -22.49
C ASP A 56 -4.70 -27.43 -23.63
N TYR A 57 -3.73 -26.99 -24.42
CA TYR A 57 -3.21 -27.77 -25.54
C TYR A 57 -1.69 -27.85 -25.53
N LYS A 58 -1.16 -28.90 -26.16
CA LYS A 58 0.27 -29.05 -26.49
C LYS A 58 0.44 -29.75 -27.81
N LYS A 59 1.65 -29.64 -28.38
CA LYS A 59 2.02 -30.24 -29.66
C LYS A 59 2.59 -31.64 -29.44
N GLU A 60 2.00 -32.64 -30.09
CA GLU A 60 2.52 -34.01 -30.17
C GLU A 60 2.62 -34.43 -31.64
N ASN A 61 3.81 -34.84 -32.10
CA ASN A 61 4.07 -35.30 -33.48
C ASN A 61 3.51 -34.36 -34.55
N ASP A 62 3.82 -33.08 -34.43
CA ASP A 62 3.37 -32.01 -35.33
C ASP A 62 1.87 -31.70 -35.37
N LYS A 63 1.10 -32.24 -34.42
CA LYS A 63 -0.32 -31.93 -34.23
C LYS A 63 -0.57 -31.37 -32.84
N THR A 64 -1.52 -30.45 -32.72
CA THR A 64 -1.96 -29.94 -31.42
C THR A 64 -3.13 -30.75 -30.90
N PHE A 65 -3.01 -31.22 -29.67
CA PHE A 65 -4.05 -31.94 -28.97
C PHE A 65 -4.43 -31.25 -27.67
N VAL A 66 -5.68 -31.41 -27.26
CA VAL A 66 -6.24 -30.82 -26.06
C VAL A 66 -6.18 -31.79 -24.88
N PHE A 67 -5.81 -31.26 -23.72
CA PHE A 67 -5.57 -32.01 -22.51
C PHE A 67 -6.50 -31.58 -21.38
N THR A 68 -6.78 -32.54 -20.51
CA THR A 68 -7.52 -32.35 -19.26
C THR A 68 -6.71 -32.86 -18.08
N ASN A 69 -7.26 -32.79 -16.86
CA ASN A 69 -6.62 -33.26 -15.65
C ASN A 69 -5.21 -32.66 -15.44
N LYS A 70 -5.12 -31.33 -15.50
CA LYS A 70 -3.87 -30.56 -15.35
C LYS A 70 -2.81 -30.91 -16.42
N GLY A 71 -3.25 -31.12 -17.66
CA GLY A 71 -2.36 -31.49 -18.77
C GLY A 71 -1.98 -32.97 -18.82
N GLY A 72 -2.52 -33.81 -17.93
CA GLY A 72 -2.14 -35.22 -17.81
C GLY A 72 -2.90 -36.20 -18.71
N GLU A 73 -4.04 -35.79 -19.27
CA GLU A 73 -4.90 -36.70 -20.05
C GLU A 73 -5.24 -36.10 -21.43
N ASN A 74 -4.80 -36.77 -22.50
CA ASN A 74 -5.09 -36.37 -23.89
C ASN A 74 -6.56 -36.71 -24.23
N THR A 75 -7.32 -35.73 -24.72
CA THR A 75 -8.71 -35.93 -25.16
C THR A 75 -8.81 -36.53 -26.57
N ASN A 76 -7.70 -36.59 -27.30
CA ASN A 76 -7.59 -36.87 -28.73
C ASN A 76 -8.28 -35.86 -29.65
N LEU A 77 -8.80 -34.75 -29.10
CA LEU A 77 -9.36 -33.66 -29.87
C LEU A 77 -8.27 -32.67 -30.26
N SER A 78 -8.36 -32.18 -31.48
CA SER A 78 -7.66 -30.98 -31.92
C SER A 78 -8.20 -29.73 -31.21
N VAL A 79 -7.43 -28.64 -31.26
CA VAL A 79 -7.88 -27.34 -30.72
C VAL A 79 -9.20 -26.89 -31.36
N LYS A 80 -9.35 -27.13 -32.68
CA LYS A 80 -10.57 -26.76 -33.42
C LYS A 80 -11.79 -27.51 -32.90
N GLU A 81 -11.70 -28.83 -32.79
CA GLU A 81 -12.81 -29.66 -32.31
C GLU A 81 -13.19 -29.31 -30.86
N ALA A 82 -12.21 -29.00 -30.02
CA ALA A 82 -12.47 -28.60 -28.64
C ALA A 82 -13.15 -27.22 -28.54
N VAL A 83 -12.76 -26.25 -29.37
CA VAL A 83 -13.41 -24.93 -29.45
C VAL A 83 -14.84 -25.08 -29.96
N GLU A 84 -15.05 -25.81 -31.07
CA GLU A 84 -16.39 -26.05 -31.63
C GLU A 84 -17.29 -26.78 -30.62
N LEU A 85 -16.74 -27.74 -29.86
CA LEU A 85 -17.45 -28.38 -28.76
C LEU A 85 -17.84 -27.36 -27.68
N ALA A 86 -16.90 -26.58 -27.15
CA ALA A 86 -17.18 -25.59 -26.11
C ALA A 86 -18.23 -24.55 -26.55
N GLU A 87 -18.15 -24.08 -27.80
CA GLU A 87 -19.15 -23.19 -28.41
C GLU A 87 -20.54 -23.85 -28.49
N SER A 88 -20.62 -25.13 -28.88
CA SER A 88 -21.88 -25.88 -28.93
C SER A 88 -22.55 -26.05 -27.57
N LEU A 89 -21.77 -25.97 -26.48
CA LEU A 89 -22.26 -25.99 -25.10
C LEU A 89 -22.70 -24.60 -24.61
N GLY A 90 -22.44 -23.54 -25.39
CA GLY A 90 -22.83 -22.16 -25.10
C GLY A 90 -21.86 -21.40 -24.18
N VAL A 91 -20.61 -21.83 -24.09
CA VAL A 91 -19.53 -21.09 -23.40
C VAL A 91 -19.40 -19.68 -23.99
N GLY A 92 -19.20 -18.66 -23.15
CA GLY A 92 -19.14 -17.27 -23.60
C GLY A 92 -17.76 -16.76 -24.01
N GLU A 93 -16.68 -17.39 -23.54
CA GLU A 93 -15.29 -17.05 -23.92
C GLU A 93 -14.36 -18.25 -23.71
N ILE A 94 -13.28 -18.32 -24.49
CA ILE A 94 -12.29 -19.40 -24.41
C ILE A 94 -10.99 -18.87 -23.82
N TYR A 95 -10.52 -19.52 -22.76
CA TYR A 95 -9.17 -19.37 -22.23
C TYR A 95 -8.26 -20.40 -22.91
N LEU A 96 -7.50 -19.95 -23.90
CA LEU A 96 -6.66 -20.79 -24.75
C LEU A 96 -5.22 -20.79 -24.24
N ASN A 97 -4.79 -21.90 -23.65
CA ASN A 97 -3.52 -22.01 -22.95
C ASN A 97 -2.59 -23.04 -23.60
N SER A 98 -1.40 -22.58 -24.00
CA SER A 98 -0.34 -23.46 -24.50
C SER A 98 0.46 -24.04 -23.34
N ILE A 99 0.29 -25.34 -23.08
CA ILE A 99 1.04 -26.06 -22.04
C ILE A 99 2.55 -26.02 -22.33
N ASP A 100 2.95 -26.14 -23.60
CA ASP A 100 4.37 -26.15 -23.99
C ASP A 100 5.05 -24.78 -23.77
N LYS A 101 4.28 -23.69 -23.88
CA LYS A 101 4.79 -22.34 -23.65
C LYS A 101 4.66 -21.93 -22.19
N ASP A 102 3.72 -22.49 -21.43
CA ASP A 102 3.50 -22.08 -20.06
C ASP A 102 4.77 -22.23 -19.20
N GLY A 103 5.04 -21.24 -18.36
CA GLY A 103 6.27 -21.17 -17.56
C GLY A 103 7.58 -20.85 -18.32
N THR A 104 7.62 -20.94 -19.65
CA THR A 104 8.89 -20.78 -20.41
C THR A 104 9.39 -19.34 -20.50
N GLY A 105 8.47 -18.37 -20.44
CA GLY A 105 8.79 -16.96 -20.66
C GLY A 105 9.21 -16.61 -22.09
N MET A 106 8.98 -17.49 -23.09
CA MET A 106 9.42 -17.34 -24.48
C MET A 106 8.36 -16.77 -25.44
N GLY A 107 7.30 -16.16 -24.92
CA GLY A 107 6.19 -15.59 -25.68
C GLY A 107 5.05 -16.56 -25.93
N TYR A 108 3.96 -16.03 -26.48
CA TYR A 108 2.76 -16.79 -26.83
C TYR A 108 3.00 -17.75 -28.01
N ASP A 109 2.15 -18.76 -28.13
CA ASP A 109 2.05 -19.55 -29.37
C ASP A 109 1.21 -18.80 -30.42
N ILE A 110 1.87 -17.90 -31.15
CA ILE A 110 1.24 -17.01 -32.14
C ILE A 110 0.51 -17.79 -33.24
N GLU A 111 1.07 -18.92 -33.70
CA GLU A 111 0.52 -19.68 -34.81
C GLU A 111 -0.82 -20.30 -34.43
N THR A 112 -0.87 -21.01 -33.30
CA THR A 112 -2.09 -21.66 -32.84
C THR A 112 -3.17 -20.65 -32.47
N ILE A 113 -2.82 -19.54 -31.83
CA ILE A 113 -3.81 -18.49 -31.48
C ILE A 113 -4.39 -17.88 -32.76
N LYS A 114 -3.54 -17.50 -33.72
CA LYS A 114 -3.97 -16.91 -35.00
C LYS A 114 -4.87 -17.85 -35.79
N GLU A 115 -4.54 -19.14 -35.82
CA GLU A 115 -5.37 -20.15 -36.49
C GLU A 115 -6.72 -20.30 -35.78
N THR A 116 -6.71 -20.37 -34.45
CA THR A 116 -7.93 -20.50 -33.64
C THR A 116 -8.88 -19.32 -33.83
N LYS A 117 -8.32 -18.11 -33.93
CA LYS A 117 -9.13 -16.90 -34.12
C LYS A 117 -9.88 -16.85 -35.45
N LYS A 118 -9.46 -17.61 -36.47
CA LYS A 118 -10.15 -17.65 -37.77
C LYS A 118 -11.54 -18.30 -37.70
N TYR A 119 -11.76 -19.20 -36.75
CA TYR A 119 -13.01 -19.96 -36.66
C TYR A 119 -13.76 -19.78 -35.34
N SER A 120 -13.10 -19.30 -34.28
CA SER A 120 -13.77 -18.99 -33.01
C SER A 120 -14.81 -17.88 -33.17
N LYS A 121 -16.04 -18.15 -32.77
CA LYS A 121 -17.17 -17.23 -32.72
C LYS A 121 -17.26 -16.49 -31.39
N VAL A 122 -16.62 -17.02 -30.35
CA VAL A 122 -16.52 -16.41 -29.02
C VAL A 122 -15.13 -15.78 -28.81
N PRO A 123 -15.00 -14.82 -27.88
CA PRO A 123 -13.71 -14.21 -27.55
C PRO A 123 -12.66 -15.23 -27.09
N ILE A 124 -11.42 -15.04 -27.52
CA ILE A 124 -10.24 -15.82 -27.13
C ILE A 124 -9.38 -15.00 -26.17
N ILE A 125 -9.09 -15.57 -25.00
CA ILE A 125 -8.09 -15.13 -24.04
C ILE A 125 -6.83 -15.98 -24.26
N ALA A 126 -5.78 -15.39 -24.83
CA ALA A 126 -4.51 -16.07 -25.07
C ALA A 126 -3.66 -16.16 -23.79
N ALA A 127 -3.12 -17.36 -23.51
CA ALA A 127 -2.31 -17.64 -22.34
C ALA A 127 -1.12 -18.58 -22.63
N GLY A 128 -0.14 -18.57 -21.72
CA GLY A 128 1.06 -19.41 -21.78
C GLY A 128 2.26 -18.69 -22.41
N GLY A 129 3.36 -18.54 -21.65
CA GLY A 129 4.68 -18.16 -22.17
C GLY A 129 5.13 -16.70 -22.02
N VAL A 130 4.35 -15.81 -21.41
CA VAL A 130 4.74 -14.39 -21.30
C VAL A 130 5.87 -14.16 -20.29
N GLY A 131 7.07 -13.82 -20.78
CA GLY A 131 8.22 -13.42 -19.93
C GLY A 131 8.61 -11.93 -19.95
N LYS A 132 8.12 -11.12 -20.90
CA LYS A 132 8.45 -9.69 -21.02
C LYS A 132 7.31 -8.90 -21.68
N PHE A 133 7.32 -7.58 -21.57
CA PHE A 133 6.22 -6.74 -22.07
C PHE A 133 6.07 -6.78 -23.59
N GLU A 134 7.15 -7.01 -24.32
CA GLU A 134 7.18 -7.16 -25.78
C GLU A 134 6.31 -8.35 -26.24
N HIS A 135 6.16 -9.40 -25.43
CA HIS A 135 5.30 -10.52 -25.79
C HIS A 135 3.81 -10.14 -25.82
N PHE A 136 3.38 -9.17 -25.00
CA PHE A 136 2.02 -8.63 -25.12
C PHE A 136 1.83 -7.93 -26.46
N LEU A 137 2.77 -7.06 -26.82
CA LEU A 137 2.71 -6.34 -28.09
C LEU A 137 2.70 -7.32 -29.27
N GLU A 138 3.60 -8.30 -29.26
CA GLU A 138 3.66 -9.34 -30.29
C GLU A 138 2.35 -10.14 -30.40
N GLY A 139 1.77 -10.53 -29.25
CA GLY A 139 0.49 -11.22 -29.22
C GLY A 139 -0.63 -10.37 -29.83
N ILE A 140 -0.73 -9.10 -29.41
CA ILE A 140 -1.76 -8.15 -29.86
C ILE A 140 -1.65 -7.93 -31.39
N GLU A 141 -0.44 -7.65 -31.89
CA GLU A 141 -0.23 -7.31 -33.30
C GLU A 141 -0.37 -8.51 -34.24
N LYS A 142 -0.02 -9.72 -33.79
CA LYS A 142 0.10 -10.89 -34.71
C LYS A 142 -1.10 -11.85 -34.70
N THR A 143 -1.94 -11.83 -33.67
CA THR A 143 -2.95 -12.89 -33.47
C THR A 143 -4.40 -12.43 -33.60
N ASN A 144 -4.70 -11.15 -33.37
CA ASN A 144 -6.06 -10.62 -33.20
C ASN A 144 -6.89 -11.34 -32.12
N ALA A 145 -6.25 -11.94 -31.11
CA ALA A 145 -6.96 -12.42 -29.92
C ALA A 145 -7.61 -11.26 -29.16
N ASP A 146 -8.71 -11.53 -28.46
CA ASP A 146 -9.53 -10.50 -27.83
C ASP A 146 -8.98 -10.09 -26.45
N ALA A 147 -8.23 -10.97 -25.80
CA ALA A 147 -7.56 -10.71 -24.53
C ALA A 147 -6.28 -11.53 -24.37
N PHE A 148 -5.43 -11.10 -23.42
CA PHE A 148 -4.11 -11.66 -23.17
C PHE A 148 -3.88 -11.82 -21.67
N ALA A 149 -3.46 -13.01 -21.24
CA ALA A 149 -3.27 -13.37 -19.84
C ALA A 149 -1.82 -13.76 -19.53
N THR A 150 -1.35 -13.41 -18.34
CA THR A 150 -0.07 -13.87 -17.77
C THR A 150 -0.19 -14.04 -16.27
N ALA A 151 0.47 -15.07 -15.73
CA ALA A 151 0.65 -15.25 -14.29
C ALA A 151 2.05 -14.80 -13.86
N ASN A 152 3.09 -15.38 -14.46
CA ASN A 152 4.48 -15.19 -14.04
C ASN A 152 4.95 -13.72 -14.09
N LEU A 153 4.62 -13.00 -15.15
CA LEU A 153 5.09 -11.62 -15.32
C LEU A 153 4.56 -10.70 -14.21
N PHE A 154 3.31 -10.91 -13.81
CA PHE A 154 2.65 -10.07 -12.82
C PHE A 154 2.88 -10.52 -11.37
N TYR A 155 3.19 -11.80 -11.16
CA TYR A 155 3.50 -12.32 -9.84
C TYR A 155 4.92 -11.97 -9.36
N PHE A 156 5.93 -12.08 -10.22
CA PHE A 156 7.34 -11.96 -9.80
C PHE A 156 7.92 -10.54 -9.88
N MET A 157 7.26 -9.62 -10.58
CA MET A 157 7.74 -8.25 -10.75
C MET A 157 6.81 -7.25 -10.06
N ALA A 158 7.34 -6.51 -9.08
CA ALA A 158 6.64 -5.40 -8.45
C ALA A 158 6.28 -4.31 -9.50
N ASP A 159 5.05 -3.80 -9.42
CA ASP A 159 4.45 -2.79 -10.30
C ASP A 159 4.37 -3.17 -11.80
N SER A 160 4.48 -4.46 -12.11
CA SER A 160 4.53 -4.99 -13.48
C SER A 160 3.28 -4.73 -14.31
N LEU A 161 2.08 -4.76 -13.72
CA LEU A 161 0.85 -4.42 -14.45
C LEU A 161 0.83 -2.94 -14.85
N ALA A 162 1.23 -2.03 -13.96
CA ALA A 162 1.32 -0.61 -14.27
C ALA A 162 2.39 -0.35 -15.36
N LYS A 163 3.56 -0.98 -15.25
CA LYS A 163 4.64 -0.89 -16.26
C LYS A 163 4.23 -1.46 -17.62
N ALA A 164 3.58 -2.63 -17.64
CA ALA A 164 3.08 -3.24 -18.87
C ALA A 164 2.06 -2.34 -19.57
N ARG A 165 1.11 -1.77 -18.81
CA ARG A 165 0.11 -0.84 -19.36
C ARG A 165 0.76 0.42 -19.93
N LYS A 166 1.73 1.02 -19.23
CA LYS A 166 2.50 2.16 -19.74
C LYS A 166 3.23 1.80 -21.04
N PHE A 167 3.96 0.70 -21.04
CA PHE A 167 4.72 0.20 -22.20
C PHE A 167 3.83 0.02 -23.44
N LEU A 168 2.62 -0.54 -23.26
CA LEU A 168 1.66 -0.79 -24.34
C LEU A 168 1.02 0.50 -24.85
N LYS A 169 0.62 1.42 -23.95
CA LYS A 169 0.06 2.73 -24.33
C LYS A 169 1.05 3.59 -25.10
N GLU A 170 2.32 3.60 -24.69
CA GLU A 170 3.41 4.30 -25.41
C GLU A 170 3.58 3.78 -26.85
N ARG A 171 3.07 2.58 -27.14
CA ARG A 171 3.09 1.95 -28.48
C ARG A 171 1.73 1.99 -29.18
N GLY A 172 0.81 2.81 -28.70
CA GLY A 172 -0.48 3.04 -29.34
C GLY A 172 -1.53 1.95 -29.10
N VAL A 173 -1.29 1.02 -28.17
CA VAL A 173 -2.33 0.06 -27.78
C VAL A 173 -3.38 0.78 -26.94
N GLU A 174 -4.63 0.78 -27.43
CA GLU A 174 -5.76 1.30 -26.69
C GLU A 174 -6.09 0.36 -25.53
N LEU A 175 -6.01 0.88 -24.31
CA LEU A 175 -6.34 0.16 -23.09
C LEU A 175 -7.35 0.97 -22.31
N ALA A 176 -8.37 0.31 -21.77
CA ALA A 176 -9.37 0.98 -20.94
C ALA A 176 -8.70 1.80 -19.83
N GLU A 177 -9.08 3.06 -19.70
CA GLU A 177 -8.56 3.94 -18.65
C GLU A 177 -9.36 3.77 -17.37
N TRP A 178 -8.66 3.53 -16.28
CA TRP A 178 -9.23 3.59 -14.95
C TRP A 178 -8.18 4.17 -14.02
N GLU A 179 -8.63 4.93 -13.04
CA GLU A 179 -7.71 5.48 -12.03
C GLU A 179 -7.11 4.31 -11.25
N TYR A 180 -5.78 4.24 -11.25
CA TYR A 180 -5.04 3.17 -10.60
C TYR A 180 -4.84 3.51 -9.12
N GLY A 181 -5.10 2.54 -8.25
CA GLY A 181 -5.12 2.74 -6.81
C GLY A 181 -6.55 3.01 -6.33
N PHE A 182 -6.90 2.49 -5.16
CA PHE A 182 -8.09 2.98 -4.49
C PHE A 182 -7.85 4.48 -4.26
N LYS A 183 -8.51 5.37 -5.03
CA LYS A 183 -8.72 6.74 -4.56
C LYS A 183 -9.66 6.62 -3.37
N THR A 184 -9.08 6.33 -2.23
CA THR A 184 -9.76 6.55 -0.98
C THR A 184 -9.33 7.91 -0.53
N ASN A 185 -10.29 8.78 -0.22
CA ASN A 185 -10.03 10.05 0.46
C ASN A 185 -9.56 9.81 1.91
N LYS A 186 -8.83 8.72 2.18
CA LYS A 186 -8.42 8.33 3.52
C LYS A 186 -7.20 9.14 3.89
N ILE A 187 -7.42 10.00 4.85
CA ILE A 187 -6.37 10.79 5.49
C ILE A 187 -5.93 10.06 6.76
N GLY A 188 -4.62 9.84 6.87
CA GLY A 188 -4.00 9.12 7.98
C GLY A 188 -3.41 10.05 9.04
N LEU A 189 -3.43 9.62 10.29
CA LEU A 189 -2.57 10.11 11.37
C LEU A 189 -1.58 9.01 11.72
N PHE A 190 -0.29 9.24 11.47
CA PHE A 190 0.78 8.27 11.66
C PHE A 190 1.57 8.64 12.91
N LEU A 191 1.44 7.85 13.96
CA LEU A 191 2.27 7.96 15.16
C LEU A 191 3.48 7.07 15.03
N THR A 192 4.69 7.62 15.13
CA THR A 192 5.91 6.85 14.91
C THR A 192 6.56 6.49 16.22
N ALA A 193 6.59 5.20 16.55
CA ALA A 193 7.09 4.74 17.83
C ALA A 193 7.92 3.48 17.67
N ARG A 194 9.01 3.38 18.42
CA ARG A 194 9.83 2.17 18.57
C ARG A 194 10.45 2.13 19.96
N VAL A 195 10.68 0.94 20.49
CA VAL A 195 11.33 0.74 21.80
C VAL A 195 12.82 1.05 21.71
N SER A 196 13.44 0.73 20.58
CA SER A 196 14.85 1.01 20.31
C SER A 196 15.09 2.53 20.17
N SER A 197 15.63 3.14 21.22
CA SER A 197 15.92 4.57 21.30
C SER A 197 17.37 4.78 21.70
N SER A 198 18.07 5.66 20.98
CA SER A 198 19.51 5.88 21.13
C SER A 198 19.87 6.90 22.22
N ARG A 199 18.92 7.72 22.67
CA ARG A 199 19.12 8.79 23.67
C ARG A 199 18.58 8.39 25.05
N LEU A 200 17.31 7.99 25.09
CA LEU A 200 16.63 7.50 26.29
C LEU A 200 16.04 6.11 25.99
N PRO A 201 16.64 5.02 26.49
CA PRO A 201 16.18 3.66 26.22
C PRO A 201 14.72 3.46 26.64
N LYS A 202 13.94 2.76 25.80
CA LYS A 202 12.52 2.45 26.07
C LYS A 202 11.64 3.67 26.38
N LYS A 203 11.99 4.87 25.91
CA LYS A 203 11.26 6.11 26.21
C LYS A 203 9.74 6.05 26.00
N MET A 204 9.28 5.32 24.98
CA MET A 204 7.84 5.11 24.70
C MET A 204 7.11 4.40 25.84
N LEU A 205 7.83 3.62 26.64
CA LEU A 205 7.33 2.75 27.70
C LEU A 205 7.59 3.30 29.11
N LEU A 206 8.25 4.45 29.24
CA LEU A 206 8.46 5.09 30.54
C LEU A 206 7.11 5.45 31.17
N GLU A 207 6.94 5.14 32.46
CA GLU A 207 5.65 5.29 33.12
C GLU A 207 5.49 6.64 33.81
N ILE A 208 4.48 7.40 33.39
CA ILE A 208 4.04 8.62 34.07
C ILE A 208 2.69 8.31 34.70
N ASN A 209 2.62 8.34 36.04
CA ASN A 209 1.40 8.03 36.80
C ASN A 209 0.79 6.65 36.42
N GLY A 210 1.64 5.61 36.30
CA GLY A 210 1.22 4.24 35.97
C GLY A 210 0.74 4.04 34.52
N LYS A 211 1.03 4.98 33.61
CA LYS A 211 0.73 4.87 32.17
C LYS A 211 1.99 5.11 31.34
N PRO A 212 2.23 4.33 30.27
CA PRO A 212 3.35 4.54 29.36
C PRO A 212 3.32 5.94 28.71
N ALA A 213 4.48 6.52 28.41
CA ALA A 213 4.58 7.80 27.72
C ALA A 213 3.78 7.83 26.40
N LEU A 214 3.93 6.79 25.56
CA LEU A 214 3.18 6.65 24.30
C LEU A 214 1.66 6.64 24.50
N TRP A 215 1.17 6.15 25.65
CA TRP A 215 -0.25 6.13 25.96
C TRP A 215 -0.82 7.55 26.04
N TYR A 216 -0.08 8.51 26.61
CA TYR A 216 -0.51 9.92 26.69
C TYR A 216 -0.62 10.55 25.31
N LEU A 217 0.37 10.30 24.44
CA LEU A 217 0.32 10.76 23.05
C LEU A 217 -0.92 10.18 22.34
N ILE A 218 -1.15 8.87 22.45
CA ILE A 218 -2.33 8.22 21.85
C ILE A 218 -3.62 8.81 22.38
N GLN A 219 -3.76 9.03 23.69
CA GLN A 219 -4.99 9.61 24.25
C GLN A 219 -5.26 11.01 23.69
N ARG A 220 -4.22 11.86 23.58
CA ARG A 220 -4.36 13.18 22.96
C ARG A 220 -4.76 13.06 21.50
N MET A 221 -4.09 12.19 20.75
CA MET A 221 -4.29 11.99 19.31
C MET A 221 -5.65 11.35 18.97
N LYS A 222 -6.38 10.79 19.95
CA LYS A 222 -7.80 10.43 19.76
C LYS A 222 -8.66 11.64 19.43
N ASN A 223 -8.31 12.84 19.91
CA ASN A 223 -9.09 14.06 19.73
C ASN A 223 -8.93 14.70 18.33
N VAL A 224 -8.00 14.21 17.50
CA VAL A 224 -7.88 14.63 16.10
C VAL A 224 -9.15 14.24 15.34
N GLN A 225 -9.78 15.21 14.67
CA GLN A 225 -11.11 15.05 14.06
C GLN A 225 -11.04 14.75 12.56
N LYS A 226 -10.03 15.27 11.85
CA LYS A 226 -9.99 15.25 10.38
C LYS A 226 -9.28 14.02 9.81
N ALA A 227 -8.54 13.27 10.62
CA ALA A 227 -7.91 12.01 10.20
C ALA A 227 -8.90 10.84 10.28
N ASN A 228 -9.11 10.14 9.16
CA ASN A 228 -10.01 8.99 9.07
C ASN A 228 -9.37 7.69 9.57
N LEU A 229 -8.04 7.60 9.54
CA LEU A 229 -7.28 6.46 10.01
C LEU A 229 -6.21 6.89 11.00
N LYS A 230 -6.10 6.18 12.11
CA LYS A 230 -5.14 6.44 13.18
C LYS A 230 -4.24 5.21 13.33
N ILE A 231 -2.97 5.37 12.98
CA ILE A 231 -2.02 4.26 12.81
C ILE A 231 -0.77 4.53 13.63
N VAL A 232 -0.38 3.57 14.46
CA VAL A 232 0.95 3.51 15.07
C VAL A 232 1.89 2.74 14.14
N CYS A 233 2.90 3.43 13.60
CA CYS A 233 3.92 2.89 12.72
C CYS A 233 5.16 2.49 13.54
N THR A 234 5.35 1.19 13.76
CA THR A 234 6.42 0.64 14.58
C THR A 234 7.27 -0.37 13.81
N THR A 235 8.30 -0.95 14.44
CA THR A 235 9.21 -1.89 13.75
C THR A 235 8.74 -3.34 13.88
N THR A 236 9.35 -4.23 13.11
CA THR A 236 9.19 -5.68 13.28
C THR A 236 9.99 -6.25 14.45
N GLU A 237 10.74 -5.44 15.22
CA GLU A 237 11.49 -5.93 16.37
C GLU A 237 10.56 -6.42 17.47
N LYS A 238 10.89 -7.53 18.12
CA LYS A 238 10.08 -8.12 19.21
C LYS A 238 9.83 -7.15 20.38
N GLY A 239 10.75 -6.22 20.62
CA GLY A 239 10.56 -5.18 21.64
C GLY A 239 9.31 -4.32 21.39
N ASP A 240 8.91 -4.15 20.13
CA ASP A 240 7.77 -3.33 19.74
C ASP A 240 6.41 -4.05 19.89
N ASP A 241 6.38 -5.29 20.39
CA ASP A 241 5.14 -6.00 20.73
C ASP A 241 4.31 -5.22 21.76
N GLU A 242 4.97 -4.58 22.72
CA GLU A 242 4.29 -3.73 23.71
C GLU A 242 3.72 -2.45 23.09
N ILE A 243 4.40 -1.87 22.09
CA ILE A 243 3.90 -0.71 21.34
C ILE A 243 2.63 -1.07 20.57
N GLU A 244 2.65 -2.21 19.87
CA GLU A 244 1.47 -2.72 19.17
C GLU A 244 0.30 -2.96 20.13
N LYS A 245 0.57 -3.54 21.30
CA LYS A 245 -0.44 -3.76 22.34
C LYS A 245 -1.03 -2.44 22.83
N ILE A 246 -0.19 -1.46 23.18
CA ILE A 246 -0.65 -0.13 23.63
C ILE A 246 -1.52 0.54 22.53
N ALA A 247 -1.12 0.44 21.27
CA ALA A 247 -1.87 0.99 20.15
C ALA A 247 -3.28 0.36 20.05
N LYS A 248 -3.33 -0.97 19.97
CA LYS A 248 -4.58 -1.74 19.80
C LYS A 248 -5.53 -1.56 20.98
N ASP A 249 -5.04 -1.64 22.21
CA ASP A 249 -5.83 -1.45 23.43
C ASP A 249 -6.47 -0.06 23.50
N ASN A 250 -5.97 0.90 22.72
CA ASN A 250 -6.44 2.28 22.69
C ASN A 250 -7.09 2.67 21.36
N GLY A 251 -7.49 1.70 20.54
CA GLY A 251 -8.27 1.94 19.33
C GLY A 251 -7.46 2.50 18.14
N PHE A 252 -6.14 2.39 18.18
CA PHE A 252 -5.28 2.66 17.04
C PHE A 252 -4.97 1.36 16.31
N ILE A 253 -4.87 1.46 14.98
CA ILE A 253 -4.32 0.38 14.17
C ILE A 253 -2.80 0.39 14.37
N CYS A 254 -2.15 -0.77 14.26
CA CYS A 254 -0.70 -0.86 14.26
C CYS A 254 -0.20 -1.36 12.89
N PHE A 255 0.85 -0.72 12.38
CA PHE A 255 1.61 -1.19 11.23
C PHE A 255 3.06 -1.44 11.65
N ARG A 256 3.57 -2.64 11.36
CA ARG A 256 4.96 -3.02 11.65
C ARG A 256 5.74 -3.09 10.34
N GLY A 257 6.87 -2.40 10.28
CA GLY A 257 7.70 -2.38 9.08
C GLY A 257 9.19 -2.21 9.37
N ASP A 258 9.89 -1.61 8.42
CA ASP A 258 11.35 -1.58 8.43
C ASP A 258 11.91 -0.87 9.67
N VAL A 259 12.95 -1.47 10.26
CA VAL A 259 13.58 -1.03 11.51
C VAL A 259 14.31 0.31 11.35
N GLU A 260 14.98 0.50 10.22
CA GLU A 260 15.85 1.65 9.94
C GLU A 260 15.18 2.64 8.99
N ASP A 261 14.46 2.13 7.99
CA ASP A 261 13.86 2.93 6.94
C ASP A 261 12.44 3.37 7.29
N VAL A 262 12.38 4.49 8.00
CA VAL A 262 11.13 5.10 8.47
C VAL A 262 10.23 5.50 7.30
N LEU A 263 10.79 6.05 6.22
CA LEU A 263 10.02 6.42 5.03
C LEU A 263 9.42 5.20 4.32
N LEU A 264 10.18 4.11 4.16
CA LEU A 264 9.65 2.88 3.57
C LEU A 264 8.57 2.27 4.46
N ARG A 265 8.71 2.36 5.79
CA ARG A 265 7.67 1.94 6.74
C ARG A 265 6.38 2.73 6.54
N TYR A 266 6.46 4.05 6.42
CA TYR A 266 5.29 4.89 6.12
C TYR A 266 4.68 4.55 4.76
N LEU A 267 5.49 4.35 3.72
CA LEU A 267 5.00 4.05 2.37
C LEU A 267 4.24 2.72 2.34
N LYS A 268 4.78 1.70 3.03
CA LYS A 268 4.11 0.40 3.15
C LYS A 268 2.84 0.49 3.99
N ALA A 269 2.84 1.24 5.09
CA ALA A 269 1.64 1.48 5.89
C ALA A 269 0.54 2.16 5.05
N ALA A 270 0.91 3.25 4.37
CA ALA A 270 -0.01 4.00 3.51
C ALA A 270 -0.56 3.14 2.39
N SER A 271 0.30 2.39 1.68
CA SER A 271 -0.12 1.51 0.59
C SER A 271 -1.04 0.38 1.07
N PHE A 272 -0.77 -0.19 2.25
CA PHE A 272 -1.57 -1.27 2.83
C PHE A 272 -2.98 -0.81 3.21
N TYR A 273 -3.12 0.38 3.81
CA TYR A 273 -4.41 0.90 4.25
C TYR A 273 -5.12 1.81 3.24
N GLY A 274 -4.47 2.09 2.11
CA GLY A 274 -4.98 2.96 1.04
C GLY A 274 -4.93 4.45 1.38
N VAL A 275 -4.02 4.89 2.25
CA VAL A 275 -3.89 6.31 2.65
C VAL A 275 -3.29 7.12 1.50
N GLU A 276 -3.85 8.30 1.22
CA GLU A 276 -3.35 9.22 0.18
C GLU A 276 -2.47 10.36 0.72
N PHE A 277 -2.78 10.77 1.95
CA PHE A 277 -2.10 11.82 2.68
C PHE A 277 -2.11 11.45 4.15
N PHE A 278 -1.00 11.67 4.84
CA PHE A 278 -0.94 11.47 6.27
C PHE A 278 -0.28 12.64 6.98
N VAL A 279 -0.69 12.84 8.22
CA VAL A 279 0.02 13.69 9.17
C VAL A 279 0.80 12.80 10.11
N ASN A 280 2.10 13.02 10.19
CA ASN A 280 3.01 12.35 11.09
C ASN A 280 3.14 13.12 12.41
N VAL A 281 3.20 12.35 13.49
CA VAL A 281 3.58 12.79 14.83
C VAL A 281 4.57 11.78 15.38
N ASP A 282 5.73 12.25 15.84
CA ASP A 282 6.74 11.39 16.42
C ASP A 282 6.36 10.99 17.86
N GLY A 283 6.69 9.76 18.25
CA GLY A 283 6.24 9.16 19.51
C GLY A 283 6.82 9.81 20.77
N ASP A 284 7.91 10.55 20.62
CA ASP A 284 8.59 11.33 21.65
C ASP A 284 8.04 12.75 21.80
N ASP A 285 7.19 13.18 20.88
CA ASP A 285 6.55 14.50 20.89
C ASP A 285 5.19 14.42 21.60
N LEU A 286 5.20 14.04 22.88
CA LEU A 286 3.99 13.76 23.66
C LEU A 286 3.01 14.95 23.69
N PHE A 287 3.53 16.17 23.52
CA PHE A 287 2.76 17.40 23.53
C PHE A 287 2.51 18.02 22.15
N CYS A 288 2.71 17.26 21.07
CA CYS A 288 2.37 17.67 19.71
C CYS A 288 0.92 18.19 19.61
N SER A 289 0.73 19.27 18.83
CA SER A 289 -0.58 19.92 18.71
C SER A 289 -1.55 19.08 17.89
N THR A 290 -2.67 18.74 18.50
CA THR A 290 -3.80 18.08 17.82
C THR A 290 -4.51 19.03 16.86
N GLU A 291 -4.55 20.32 17.18
CA GLU A 291 -5.16 21.37 16.36
C GLU A 291 -4.38 21.56 15.05
N TYR A 292 -3.05 21.55 15.12
CA TYR A 292 -2.22 21.65 13.91
C TYR A 292 -2.23 20.39 13.06
N VAL A 293 -2.53 19.21 13.63
CA VAL A 293 -2.82 18.03 12.82
C VAL A 293 -4.03 18.29 11.93
N ASP A 294 -5.14 18.77 12.51
CA ASP A 294 -6.35 19.07 11.75
C ASP A 294 -6.14 20.23 10.75
N LYS A 295 -5.44 21.30 11.13
CA LYS A 295 -5.10 22.42 10.21
C LYS A 295 -4.23 21.99 9.03
N ILE A 296 -3.29 21.06 9.23
CA ILE A 296 -2.49 20.49 8.14
C ILE A 296 -3.40 19.74 7.16
N ILE A 297 -4.34 18.94 7.67
CA ILE A 297 -5.28 18.18 6.84
C ILE A 297 -6.18 19.13 6.03
N GLU A 298 -6.71 20.17 6.66
CA GLU A 298 -7.52 21.19 5.98
C GLU A 298 -6.71 21.92 4.90
N SER A 299 -5.46 22.29 5.22
CA SER A 299 -4.56 22.94 4.27
C SER A 299 -4.21 22.04 3.07
N TYR A 300 -4.06 20.73 3.29
CA TYR A 300 -3.87 19.77 2.21
C TYR A 300 -5.09 19.74 1.28
N GLN A 301 -6.30 19.67 1.83
CA GLN A 301 -7.54 19.63 1.06
C GLN A 301 -7.78 20.89 0.22
N SER A 302 -7.28 22.04 0.66
CA SER A 302 -7.43 23.32 -0.04
C SER A 302 -6.21 23.74 -0.87
N SER A 303 -5.18 22.91 -0.99
CA SER A 303 -3.94 23.24 -1.69
C SER A 303 -3.47 22.13 -2.63
N LYS A 304 -2.33 22.35 -3.28
CA LYS A 304 -1.61 21.33 -4.05
C LYS A 304 -0.32 20.89 -3.34
N ALA A 305 -0.28 21.00 -2.01
CA ALA A 305 0.93 20.74 -1.25
C ALA A 305 1.25 19.24 -1.19
N ASP A 306 2.52 18.92 -1.40
CA ASP A 306 3.07 17.57 -1.28
C ASP A 306 3.62 17.33 0.14
N TYR A 307 4.06 18.39 0.79
CA TYR A 307 4.66 18.38 2.12
C TYR A 307 4.21 19.63 2.88
N ILE A 308 3.71 19.48 4.10
CA ILE A 308 3.21 20.58 4.93
C ILE A 308 3.92 20.56 6.27
N TYR A 309 4.46 21.70 6.69
CA TYR A 309 5.15 21.83 7.98
C TYR A 309 4.75 23.11 8.70
N VAL A 310 4.90 23.10 10.03
CA VAL A 310 4.54 24.22 10.89
C VAL A 310 5.80 24.91 11.41
N SER A 311 5.81 26.24 11.31
CA SER A 311 6.84 27.13 11.82
C SER A 311 6.36 27.83 13.09
N GLY A 312 7.25 28.03 14.06
CA GLY A 312 7.00 28.83 15.26
C GLY A 312 6.42 28.09 16.46
N LEU A 313 5.95 26.84 16.32
CA LEU A 313 5.59 26.03 17.49
C LEU A 313 6.85 25.60 18.27
N PRO A 314 6.71 25.30 19.57
CA PRO A 314 7.82 24.77 20.36
C PRO A 314 8.39 23.47 19.79
N LEU A 315 9.64 23.13 20.16
CA LEU A 315 10.25 21.86 19.77
C LEU A 315 9.41 20.69 20.30
N GLY A 316 9.00 19.78 19.41
CA GLY A 316 8.07 18.68 19.70
C GLY A 316 6.57 19.06 19.66
N GLY A 317 6.26 20.30 19.25
CA GLY A 317 4.88 20.76 19.06
C GLY A 317 4.33 20.57 17.64
N SER A 318 5.21 20.45 16.64
CA SER A 318 4.85 20.51 15.22
C SER A 318 4.59 19.13 14.59
N PRO A 319 3.37 18.86 14.11
CA PRO A 319 3.12 17.73 13.21
C PRO A 319 3.63 18.03 11.78
N ILE A 320 3.74 16.98 10.96
CA ILE A 320 4.21 17.08 9.55
C ILE A 320 3.25 16.38 8.61
N GLY A 321 2.75 17.07 7.59
CA GLY A 321 1.89 16.50 6.54
C GLY A 321 2.68 16.01 5.33
N VAL A 322 2.33 14.85 4.79
CA VAL A 322 3.03 14.24 3.64
C VAL A 322 2.02 13.58 2.69
N LYS A 323 2.10 13.95 1.40
CA LYS A 323 1.38 13.26 0.32
C LYS A 323 2.08 11.95 -0.02
N VAL A 324 1.33 10.86 -0.09
CA VAL A 324 1.88 9.51 -0.25
C VAL A 324 2.55 9.31 -1.62
N GLU A 325 2.10 10.02 -2.65
CA GLU A 325 2.77 10.07 -3.95
C GLU A 325 4.17 10.69 -3.85
N ALA A 326 4.31 11.81 -3.15
CA ALA A 326 5.61 12.44 -2.90
C ALA A 326 6.53 11.52 -2.07
N LEU A 327 5.97 10.86 -1.04
CA LEU A 327 6.70 9.86 -0.27
C LEU A 327 7.20 8.70 -1.14
N ARG A 328 6.38 8.21 -2.09
CA ARG A 328 6.76 7.15 -3.02
C ARG A 328 7.95 7.59 -3.87
N GLU A 329 7.92 8.81 -4.36
CA GLU A 329 9.02 9.38 -5.15
C GLU A 329 10.31 9.49 -4.33
N VAL A 330 10.23 10.00 -3.09
CA VAL A 330 11.38 10.01 -2.17
C VAL A 330 11.93 8.59 -1.96
N CYS A 331 11.07 7.59 -1.75
CA CYS A 331 11.51 6.21 -1.56
C CYS A 331 12.22 5.62 -2.80
N ASN A 332 11.87 6.06 -4.00
CA ASN A 332 12.52 5.63 -5.24
C ASN A 332 13.91 6.27 -5.41
N LEU A 333 14.02 7.55 -5.05
CA LEU A 333 15.21 8.38 -5.28
C LEU A 333 16.25 8.31 -4.15
N LYS A 334 15.82 8.10 -2.90
CA LYS A 334 16.73 8.08 -1.75
C LYS A 334 17.77 6.98 -1.88
N MET A 335 19.01 7.28 -1.52
CA MET A 335 20.09 6.28 -1.50
C MET A 335 20.29 5.67 -0.11
N GLU A 336 19.95 6.41 0.94
CA GLU A 336 20.12 5.96 2.31
C GLU A 336 18.95 5.09 2.78
N LYS A 337 19.29 4.11 3.63
CA LYS A 337 18.31 3.32 4.37
C LYS A 337 17.89 4.02 5.66
N ASP A 338 18.85 4.58 6.40
CA ASP A 338 18.57 5.42 7.58
C ASP A 338 18.05 6.78 7.12
N THR A 339 16.75 6.97 7.26
CA THR A 339 16.03 8.18 6.82
C THR A 339 15.70 9.11 8.00
N GLN A 340 16.53 9.12 9.04
CA GLN A 340 16.41 10.12 10.11
C GLN A 340 16.45 11.56 9.57
N GLY A 341 15.56 12.42 10.11
CA GLY A 341 15.32 13.79 9.61
C GLY A 341 14.88 13.85 8.16
N TRP A 342 14.10 12.85 7.76
CA TRP A 342 13.55 12.67 6.42
C TRP A 342 12.86 13.89 5.83
N GLY A 343 12.41 14.86 6.63
CA GLY A 343 11.83 16.12 6.14
C GLY A 343 12.74 16.89 5.17
N LYS A 344 14.05 16.66 5.20
CA LYS A 344 14.99 17.24 4.21
C LYS A 344 14.78 16.72 2.79
N TYR A 345 14.40 15.45 2.62
CA TYR A 345 14.09 14.90 1.29
C TYR A 345 12.98 15.68 0.58
N PHE A 346 12.07 16.27 1.36
CA PHE A 346 10.99 17.07 0.83
C PHE A 346 11.39 18.54 0.66
N LYS A 347 11.96 19.15 1.71
CA LYS A 347 12.24 20.59 1.74
C LYS A 347 13.44 21.03 0.90
N GLU A 348 14.49 20.21 0.83
CA GLU A 348 15.78 20.61 0.27
C GLU A 348 16.02 20.04 -1.15
N SER A 349 15.18 19.10 -1.60
CA SER A 349 15.33 18.48 -2.93
C SER A 349 14.89 19.37 -4.09
N GLY A 350 14.02 20.35 -3.85
CA GLY A 350 13.41 21.18 -4.90
C GLY A 350 12.36 20.44 -5.76
N LEU A 351 12.02 19.19 -5.43
CA LEU A 351 11.11 18.34 -6.21
C LEU A 351 9.63 18.48 -5.84
N PHE A 352 9.32 19.04 -4.66
CA PHE A 352 8.00 18.94 -4.04
C PHE A 352 7.42 20.31 -3.67
N ASN A 353 6.12 20.46 -3.82
CA ASN A 353 5.42 21.66 -3.38
C ASN A 353 5.27 21.69 -1.85
N CYS A 354 6.17 22.41 -1.18
CA CYS A 354 6.19 22.52 0.27
C CYS A 354 5.38 23.71 0.76
N LEU A 355 4.36 23.47 1.59
CA LEU A 355 3.57 24.50 2.24
C LEU A 355 4.01 24.69 3.70
N LYS A 356 4.29 25.94 4.08
CA LYS A 356 4.59 26.33 5.46
C LYS A 356 3.37 26.96 6.11
N LEU A 357 2.93 26.40 7.24
CA LEU A 357 1.96 27.03 8.13
C LEU A 357 2.69 27.81 9.23
N GLU A 358 2.17 28.98 9.59
CA GLU A 358 2.70 29.75 10.72
C GLU A 358 1.90 29.46 11.99
N ALA A 359 2.61 29.30 13.10
CA ALA A 359 2.01 29.19 14.43
C ALA A 359 1.24 30.47 14.80
N GLU A 360 0.11 30.34 15.46
CA GLU A 360 -0.56 31.47 16.13
C GLU A 360 0.36 32.07 17.20
N GLU A 361 0.33 33.38 17.37
CA GLU A 361 1.29 34.13 18.20
C GLU A 361 1.31 33.67 19.67
N ASN A 362 0.13 33.37 20.23
CA ASN A 362 -0.02 32.84 21.59
C ASN A 362 0.66 31.47 21.77
N LEU A 363 0.87 30.70 20.70
CA LEU A 363 1.48 29.37 20.73
C LEU A 363 3.00 29.37 20.47
N ARG A 364 3.60 30.53 20.17
CA ARG A 364 5.02 30.60 19.80
C ARG A 364 5.94 30.65 21.01
N ARG A 365 6.76 29.62 21.25
CA ARG A 365 7.81 29.61 22.30
C ARG A 365 9.06 28.88 21.81
N GLU A 366 10.01 29.62 21.26
CA GLU A 366 11.26 29.06 20.71
C GLU A 366 12.15 28.40 21.77
N ASN A 367 12.04 28.83 23.02
CA ASN A 367 12.82 28.33 24.15
C ASN A 367 12.21 27.10 24.83
N TYR A 368 11.04 26.62 24.36
CA TYR A 368 10.36 25.48 24.97
C TYR A 368 10.74 24.18 24.25
N ARG A 369 11.17 23.20 25.04
CA ARG A 369 11.52 21.85 24.58
C ARG A 369 10.48 20.86 25.09
N MET A 370 9.74 20.25 24.16
CA MET A 370 8.68 19.29 24.44
C MET A 370 8.85 18.00 23.61
N THR A 371 10.07 17.46 23.61
CA THR A 371 10.40 16.18 22.97
C THR A 371 11.15 15.29 23.98
N LEU A 372 10.83 14.00 24.02
CA LEU A 372 11.30 13.05 25.03
C LEU A 372 12.58 12.33 24.58
N ASP A 373 13.73 12.81 25.01
CA ASP A 373 15.02 12.20 24.64
C ASP A 373 16.02 12.04 25.77
N TYR A 374 15.87 12.80 26.84
CA TYR A 374 16.75 12.78 27.98
C TYR A 374 15.95 12.64 29.28
N GLU A 375 16.63 12.28 30.36
CA GLU A 375 16.00 12.14 31.68
C GLU A 375 15.36 13.47 32.14
N GLU A 376 15.98 14.58 31.78
CA GLU A 376 15.42 15.93 31.97
C GLU A 376 14.07 16.12 31.27
N ASP A 377 13.95 15.63 30.04
CA ASP A 377 12.69 15.72 29.29
C ASP A 377 11.62 14.88 29.98
N TYR A 378 11.99 13.68 30.46
CA TYR A 378 11.08 12.81 31.20
C TYR A 378 10.55 13.48 32.49
N GLU A 379 11.44 14.09 33.28
CA GLU A 379 11.03 14.84 34.48
C GLU A 379 10.15 16.06 34.14
N PHE A 380 10.46 16.77 33.05
CA PHE A 380 9.60 17.84 32.52
C PHE A 380 8.19 17.32 32.20
N PHE A 381 8.08 16.26 31.39
CA PHE A 381 6.78 15.69 31.01
C PHE A 381 6.00 15.19 32.22
N LYS A 382 6.68 14.52 33.16
CA LYS A 382 6.08 14.02 34.39
C LYS A 382 5.46 15.15 35.21
N ARG A 383 6.16 16.28 35.39
CA ARG A 383 5.63 17.43 36.13
C ARG A 383 4.42 18.05 35.45
N VAL A 384 4.48 18.26 34.14
CA VAL A 384 3.37 18.87 33.39
C VAL A 384 2.14 17.96 33.43
N ILE A 385 2.30 16.67 33.16
CA ILE A 385 1.20 15.69 33.15
C ILE A 385 0.56 15.55 34.54
N LEU A 386 1.37 15.46 35.61
CA LEU A 386 0.84 15.37 36.97
C LEU A 386 0.13 16.66 37.42
N SER A 387 0.56 17.82 36.92
CA SER A 387 -0.03 19.11 37.30
C SER A 387 -1.34 19.39 36.56
N LEU A 388 -1.39 19.12 35.25
CA LEU A 388 -2.54 19.46 34.41
C LEU A 388 -3.59 18.36 34.36
N GLY A 389 -3.17 17.10 34.46
CA GLY A 389 -4.02 15.95 34.14
C GLY A 389 -4.32 15.84 32.63
N LEU A 390 -4.71 14.64 32.19
CA LEU A 390 -4.89 14.31 30.77
C LEU A 390 -5.85 15.26 30.03
N GLU A 391 -6.95 15.65 30.68
CA GLU A 391 -8.03 16.47 30.08
C GLU A 391 -7.58 17.91 29.74
N ASN A 392 -6.45 18.36 30.30
CA ASN A 392 -5.93 19.71 30.11
C ASN A 392 -4.64 19.76 29.30
N LEU A 393 -4.30 18.68 28.59
CA LEU A 393 -3.12 18.61 27.74
C LEU A 393 -3.37 19.10 26.31
N SER A 394 -4.09 20.22 26.10
CA SER A 394 -4.00 20.92 24.80
C SER A 394 -2.71 21.74 24.74
N LEU A 395 -2.17 22.00 23.55
CA LEU A 395 -0.93 22.77 23.42
C LEU A 395 -1.06 24.16 24.07
N GLU A 396 -2.19 24.83 23.86
CA GLU A 396 -2.47 26.14 24.44
C GLU A 396 -2.45 26.12 25.97
N LYS A 397 -3.14 25.16 26.59
CA LYS A 397 -3.18 25.02 28.06
C LYS A 397 -1.80 24.70 28.63
N ILE A 398 -1.01 23.88 27.93
CA ILE A 398 0.37 23.57 28.32
C ILE A 398 1.24 24.81 28.26
N ILE A 399 1.19 25.57 27.16
CA ILE A 399 1.98 26.80 27.02
C ILE A 399 1.61 27.79 28.13
N LYS A 400 0.32 28.02 28.37
CA LYS A 400 -0.14 28.89 29.46
C LYS A 400 0.38 28.43 30.83
N PHE A 401 0.30 27.14 31.11
CA PHE A 401 0.82 26.57 32.35
C PHE A 401 2.33 26.77 32.50
N LEU A 402 3.10 26.59 31.42
CA LEU A 402 4.55 26.78 31.42
C LEU A 402 4.95 28.24 31.56
N ASP A 403 4.20 29.17 30.96
CA ASP A 403 4.40 30.61 31.14
C ASP A 403 4.22 31.01 32.62
N GLU A 404 3.25 30.41 33.31
CA GLU A 404 3.00 30.61 34.74
C GLU A 404 4.01 29.87 35.64
N ASN A 405 4.72 28.86 35.10
CA ASN A 405 5.63 27.98 35.84
C ASN A 405 7.02 27.85 35.18
N PRO A 406 7.78 28.95 35.02
CA PRO A 406 9.04 28.96 34.26
C PRO A 406 10.10 27.98 34.77
N LYS A 407 10.10 27.68 36.08
CA LYS A 407 11.00 26.68 36.69
C LYS A 407 10.83 25.27 36.13
N ILE A 408 9.67 24.94 35.56
CA ILE A 408 9.44 23.65 34.90
C ILE A 408 10.15 23.63 33.54
N VAL A 409 10.13 24.74 32.80
CA VAL A 409 10.82 24.88 31.51
C VAL A 409 12.34 24.75 31.69
N GLU A 410 12.88 25.32 32.76
CA GLU A 410 14.32 25.27 33.08
C GLU A 410 14.87 23.83 33.23
N ILE A 411 14.01 22.85 33.56
CA ILE A 411 14.41 21.45 33.81
C ILE A 411 15.17 20.86 32.61
N ASN A 412 14.65 21.08 31.40
CA ASN A 412 15.19 20.49 30.18
C ASN A 412 15.82 21.50 29.21
N GLN A 413 15.80 22.80 29.53
CA GLN A 413 16.56 23.79 28.77
C GLN A 413 18.06 23.46 28.72
N LYS A 414 18.63 22.94 29.81
CA LYS A 414 20.06 22.59 29.91
C LYS A 414 20.51 21.50 28.93
N VAL A 415 19.60 20.71 28.37
CA VAL A 415 19.92 19.67 27.36
C VAL A 415 19.63 20.11 25.92
N ASN A 416 19.17 21.35 25.72
CA ASN A 416 18.82 21.87 24.39
C ASN A 416 20.05 22.00 23.47
N GLU A 417 21.16 22.52 23.98
CA GLU A 417 22.41 22.64 23.21
C GLU A 417 22.91 21.26 22.76
N LYS A 418 23.00 20.32 23.70
CA LYS A 418 23.36 18.91 23.46
C LYS A 418 22.45 18.25 22.40
N TYR A 419 21.15 18.57 22.40
CA TYR A 419 20.22 18.09 21.38
C TYR A 419 20.61 18.60 19.98
N TRP A 420 20.80 19.91 19.82
CA TRP A 420 21.08 20.52 18.53
C TRP A 420 22.45 20.14 17.97
N GLU A 421 23.47 20.03 18.80
CA GLU A 421 24.79 19.51 18.38
C GLU A 421 24.68 18.11 17.77
N ARG A 422 23.93 17.22 18.44
CA ARG A 422 23.70 15.85 17.97
C ARG A 422 22.84 15.84 16.71
N PHE A 423 21.74 16.59 16.69
CA PHE A 423 20.85 16.70 15.54
C PHE A 423 21.62 17.12 14.29
N ASN A 424 22.46 18.17 14.40
CA ASN A 424 23.28 18.67 13.31
C ASN A 424 24.38 17.70 12.86
N ARG A 425 24.83 16.79 13.73
CA ARG A 425 25.81 15.75 13.40
C ARG A 425 25.18 14.57 12.66
N GLU A 426 24.02 14.08 13.14
CA GLU A 426 23.36 12.88 12.61
C GLU A 426 22.63 13.15 11.28
N HIS A 427 22.09 14.36 11.09
CA HIS A 427 21.26 14.71 9.93
C HIS A 427 22.01 15.33 8.73
N LYS A 428 23.32 15.05 8.58
CA LYS A 428 24.11 15.48 7.40
C LYS A 428 23.97 14.56 6.19
N LYS A 429 23.38 13.38 6.35
CA LYS A 429 23.26 12.35 5.30
C LYS A 429 21.97 12.55 4.51
N PHE A 430 22.00 13.41 3.50
CA PHE A 430 20.95 13.51 2.50
C PHE A 430 21.58 13.38 1.12
N LYS A 431 21.21 12.34 0.38
CA LYS A 431 21.57 12.16 -1.03
C LYS A 431 20.42 11.52 -1.80
N LEU A 432 20.13 12.09 -2.97
CA LEU A 432 19.24 11.50 -3.97
C LEU A 432 20.08 10.95 -5.11
N LYS A 433 19.57 9.91 -5.79
CA LYS A 433 20.13 9.50 -7.09
C LYS A 433 20.04 10.68 -8.05
N GLU A 434 21.11 10.96 -8.79
CA GLU A 434 21.06 11.89 -9.92
C GLU A 434 20.12 11.30 -10.98
N GLY A 435 19.18 12.13 -11.46
CA GLY A 435 18.15 11.76 -12.44
C GLY A 435 18.66 11.73 -13.87
#